data_AF-A0A7G9RHY6-F1
#
_entry.id   AF-A0A7G9RHY6-F1
#
_cell.length_a   1.000
_cell.length_b   1.000
_cell.length_c   1.000
_cell.angle_alpha   90.00
_cell.angle_beta   90.00
_cell.angle_gamma   90.00
#
_symmetry.space_group_name_H-M   'P 1'
#
loop_
_entity.id
_entity.type
_entity.pdbx_description
1 polymer ?
#
loop_
_entity_poly.entity_id
_entity_poly.type
_entity_poly.pdbx_seq_one_letter_code
_entity_poly.pdbx_strand_id
1 'polypeptide(L)' 'MPGLVPRRRAEGLRLVADDQDWSWGEGRAVDGPSEALAMALAGRAVAVDDLSGPGADLLRERLGVRR' A
#
# COMPACT_ATOMS: atom_id res chain seq x y z
N MET A 1 3.56 -13.85 -0.82
CA MET A 1 4.82 -13.74 -1.60
C MET A 1 5.97 -13.45 -0.65
N PRO A 2 6.78 -14.44 -0.25
CA PRO A 2 7.97 -14.17 0.55
C PRO A 2 9.03 -13.49 -0.33
N GLY A 3 9.57 -12.35 0.10
CA GLY A 3 10.80 -11.77 -0.45
C GLY A 3 10.70 -10.36 -1.05
N LEU A 4 9.57 -9.97 -1.64
CA LEU A 4 9.46 -8.65 -2.32
C LEU A 4 9.04 -7.52 -1.38
N VAL A 5 8.25 -7.84 -0.35
CA VAL A 5 7.65 -6.86 0.56
C VAL A 5 8.05 -7.22 1.99
N PRO A 6 8.70 -6.31 2.74
CA PRO A 6 8.88 -6.51 4.17
C PRO A 6 7.50 -6.71 4.81
N ARG A 7 7.28 -7.84 5.51
CA ARG A 7 5.97 -8.21 6.09
C ARG A 7 5.32 -7.05 6.86
N ARG A 8 6.14 -6.24 7.53
CA ARG A 8 5.71 -5.07 8.32
C ARG A 8 5.05 -3.96 7.49
N ARG A 9 5.31 -3.85 6.18
CA ARG A 9 4.74 -2.77 5.34
C ARG A 9 3.24 -2.96 5.10
N ALA A 10 2.80 -4.19 4.90
CA ALA A 10 1.41 -4.52 4.60
C ALA A 10 0.59 -4.94 5.83
N GLU A 11 1.22 -5.02 7.00
CA GLU A 11 0.59 -5.48 8.24
C GLU A 11 -0.56 -4.54 8.67
N GLY A 12 -1.77 -5.08 8.89
CA GLY A 12 -2.94 -4.28 9.28
C GLY A 12 -3.46 -3.35 8.18
N LEU A 13 -3.10 -3.59 6.91
CA LEU A 13 -3.63 -2.89 5.75
C LEU A 13 -4.49 -3.84 4.92
N ARG A 14 -5.59 -3.30 4.39
CA ARG A 14 -6.37 -3.93 3.32
C ARG A 14 -6.10 -3.18 2.02
N LEU A 15 -5.41 -3.83 1.09
CA LEU A 15 -5.12 -3.29 -0.24
C LEU A 15 -6.33 -3.53 -1.13
N VAL A 16 -6.76 -2.52 -1.87
CA VAL A 16 -7.93 -2.58 -2.74
C VAL A 16 -7.55 -1.95 -4.07
N ALA A 17 -7.48 -2.77 -5.12
CA ALA A 17 -7.28 -2.28 -6.47
C ALA A 17 -8.57 -1.64 -6.98
N ASP A 18 -8.48 -0.47 -7.60
CA ASP A 18 -9.61 0.21 -8.26
C ASP A 18 -9.68 -0.07 -9.77
N ASP A 19 -8.60 -0.59 -10.33
CA ASP A 19 -8.43 -0.94 -11.75
C ASP A 19 -8.76 -2.42 -12.04
N GLN A 20 -8.97 -3.24 -11.01
CA GLN A 20 -9.32 -4.66 -11.10
C GLN A 20 -10.04 -5.13 -9.84
N ASP A 21 -10.83 -6.20 -9.95
CA ASP A 21 -11.53 -6.82 -8.80
C ASP A 21 -10.55 -7.64 -7.95
N TRP A 22 -9.69 -6.93 -7.21
CA TRP A 22 -8.69 -7.53 -6.34
C TRP A 22 -8.56 -6.77 -5.03
N SER A 23 -8.54 -7.53 -3.93
CA SER A 23 -8.15 -6.99 -2.63
C SER A 23 -7.34 -8.02 -1.85
N TRP A 24 -6.51 -7.55 -0.93
CA TRP A 24 -5.67 -8.40 -0.11
C TRP A 24 -5.40 -7.81 1.27
N GLY A 25 -5.35 -8.68 2.27
CA GLY A 25 -5.09 -8.29 3.66
C GLY A 25 -6.34 -7.80 4.39
N GLU A 26 -6.13 -7.41 5.64
CA GLU A 26 -7.18 -6.98 6.56
C GLU A 26 -6.71 -5.73 7.33
N GLY A 27 -7.63 -4.83 7.63
CA GLY A 27 -7.37 -3.60 8.38
C GLY A 27 -7.73 -2.33 7.60
N ARG A 28 -6.91 -1.28 7.74
CA ARG A 28 -7.20 0.03 7.13
C ARG A 28 -7.06 -0.05 5.61
N ALA A 29 -8.07 0.45 4.90
CA ALA A 29 -8.10 0.42 3.44
C ALA A 29 -7.02 1.32 2.82
N VAL A 30 -6.36 0.77 1.80
CA VAL A 30 -5.46 1.48 0.88
C VAL A 30 -6.00 1.23 -0.52
N ASP A 31 -6.59 2.26 -1.10
CA ASP A 31 -7.30 2.20 -2.36
C ASP A 31 -6.48 2.89 -3.46
N GLY A 32 -6.38 2.28 -4.63
CA GLY A 32 -5.73 2.86 -5.81
C GLY A 32 -5.32 1.80 -6.83
N PRO A 33 -4.60 2.17 -7.90
CA PRO A 33 -4.21 1.25 -8.95
C PRO A 33 -3.35 0.09 -8.42
N SER A 34 -3.58 -1.11 -8.94
CA SER A 34 -2.82 -2.31 -8.60
C SER A 34 -1.29 -2.11 -8.71
N GLU A 35 -0.84 -1.36 -9.72
CA GLU A 35 0.55 -0.96 -9.91
C GLU A 35 1.07 -0.08 -8.76
N ALA A 36 0.31 0.96 -8.39
CA ALA A 36 0.68 1.87 -7.30
C ALA A 36 0.78 1.13 -5.95
N LEU A 37 -0.16 0.23 -5.68
CA LEU A 37 -0.14 -0.64 -4.49
C LEU A 37 1.14 -1.50 -4.47
N ALA A 38 1.46 -2.17 -5.58
CA ALA A 38 2.65 -3.00 -5.68
C ALA A 38 3.96 -2.19 -5.53
N MET A 39 4.03 -1.02 -6.18
CA MET A 39 5.17 -0.12 -6.10
C MET A 39 5.39 0.41 -4.67
N ALA A 40 4.33 0.84 -4.00
CA ALA A 40 4.39 1.33 -2.63
C ALA A 40 4.89 0.23 -1.66
N LEU A 41 4.34 -0.99 -1.76
CA LEU A 41 4.79 -2.13 -0.95
C LEU A 41 6.26 -2.48 -1.17
N ALA A 42 6.73 -2.39 -2.41
CA ALA A 42 8.12 -2.60 -2.75
C ALA A 42 9.05 -1.46 -2.28
N GLY A 43 8.49 -0.35 -1.76
CA GLY A 43 9.24 0.73 -1.12
C GLY A 43 9.35 2.02 -1.93
N ARG A 44 8.61 2.14 -3.04
CA ARG A 44 8.64 3.34 -3.90
C ARG A 44 7.65 4.36 -3.35
N ALA A 45 8.16 5.28 -2.54
CA ALA A 45 7.42 6.35 -1.87
C ALA A 45 6.47 7.13 -2.77
N VAL A 46 6.91 7.47 -3.99
CA VAL A 46 6.13 8.27 -4.95
C VAL A 46 4.78 7.63 -5.29
N ALA A 47 4.72 6.30 -5.31
CA ALA A 47 3.48 5.59 -5.63
C ALA A 47 2.38 5.80 -4.57
N VAL A 48 2.73 6.24 -3.35
CA VAL A 48 1.75 6.55 -2.30
C VAL A 48 0.98 7.85 -2.58
N ASP A 49 1.45 8.70 -3.49
CA ASP A 49 0.70 9.87 -3.93
C ASP A 49 -0.53 9.48 -4.77
N ASP A 50 -0.49 8.31 -5.41
CA ASP A 50 -1.61 7.72 -6.17
C ASP A 50 -2.52 6.82 -5.31
N LEU A 51 -2.24 6.72 -4.00
CA LEU A 51 -3.00 5.90 -3.07
C LEU A 51 -3.86 6.76 -2.14
N SER A 52 -5.02 6.22 -1.80
CA SER A 52 -6.01 6.87 -0.93
C SER A 52 -6.49 5.93 0.17
N GLY A 53 -7.31 6.48 1.07
CA GLY A 53 -7.88 5.74 2.19
C GLY A 53 -7.06 5.80 3.48
N PRO A 54 -7.64 5.36 4.62
CA PRO A 54 -7.08 5.53 5.95
C PRO A 54 -5.77 4.74 6.20
N GLY A 55 -5.45 3.78 5.33
CA GLY A 55 -4.21 3.02 5.36
C GLY A 55 -3.06 3.66 4.57
N ALA A 56 -3.34 4.56 3.64
CA ALA A 56 -2.31 5.19 2.80
C ALA A 56 -1.34 6.04 3.63
N ASP A 57 -1.83 6.77 4.63
CA ASP A 57 -1.00 7.54 5.55
C ASP A 57 -0.09 6.65 6.39
N LEU A 58 -0.62 5.52 6.91
CA LEU A 58 0.17 4.54 7.65
C LEU A 58 1.26 3.91 6.77
N LEU A 59 0.95 3.65 5.50
CA LEU A 59 1.93 3.16 4.54
C LEU A 59 3.02 4.23 4.27
N ARG A 60 2.64 5.50 4.10
CA ARG A 60 3.58 6.63 3.94
C ARG A 60 4.55 6.74 5.12
N GLU A 61 4.04 6.65 6.35
CA GLU A 61 4.86 6.64 7.57
C GLU A 61 5.86 5.47 7.58
N ARG A 62 5.42 4.27 7.21
CA ARG A 62 6.27 3.07 7.16
C ARG A 62 7.36 3.15 6.09
N LEU A 63 7.13 3.92 5.04
CA LEU A 63 8.13 4.20 4.01
C LEU A 63 9.12 5.31 4.44
N GLY A 64 8.93 5.94 5.60
CA GLY A 64 9.81 6.99 6.10
C GLY A 64 9.67 8.30 5.32
N VAL A 65 8.60 8.46 4.54
CA VAL A 65 8.34 9.66 3.75
C VAL A 65 7.67 10.66 4.68
N ARG A 66 8.40 11.70 5.07
CA ARG A 66 7.81 12.89 5.69
C ARG A 66 7.44 13.84 4.56
N ARG A 67 6.20 14.31 4.56
CA ARG A 67 5.75 15.35 3.65
C ARG A 67 6.49 16.66 3.93
#